data_AF-A0A357TE26-F1
#
_entry.id   AF-A0A357TE26-F1
#
_cell.length_a   1.000
_cell.length_b   1.000
_cell.length_c   1.000
_cell.angle_alpha   90.00
_cell.angle_beta   90.00
_cell.angle_gamma   90.00
#
_symmetry.space_group_name_H-M   'P 1'
#
loop_
_entity.id
_entity.type
_entity.pdbx_description
1 polymer ?
#
loop_
_entity_poly.entity_id
_entity_poly.type
_entity_poly.pdbx_seq_one_letter_code
_entity_poly.pdbx_strand_id
1 'polypeptide(L)'
;MALKKEQKKQLTLAGVLFGLAIMFFFLFNRAAPEPMEFFYDESEEVLFEAPAGSIPPIRGINDNVVDGVRAIVIAPKGKSRDASARRIAYLEKWSPQLKQQLEAAAKAKEAGYAVPNVIDRSARNFHRFVRTVDSPKWHSMNTDQAAQIIAVLRTKDSQGKLPEVCTPNS
;
A
#
# COMPACT_ATOMS: atom_id res chain seq x y z
N MET A 1 -22.11 56.78 0.71
CA MET A 1 -22.04 56.76 -0.77
C MET A 1 -22.82 55.57 -1.29
N ALA A 2 -23.85 55.78 -2.11
CA ALA A 2 -24.62 54.68 -2.71
C ALA A 2 -23.82 54.06 -3.88
N LEU A 3 -23.58 52.75 -3.83
CA LEU A 3 -22.95 52.01 -4.94
C LEU A 3 -23.77 52.16 -6.22
N LYS A 4 -23.12 52.57 -7.32
CA LYS A 4 -23.74 52.65 -8.65
C LYS A 4 -24.22 51.25 -9.07
N LYS A 5 -25.34 51.18 -9.79
CA LYS A 5 -26.02 49.93 -10.22
C LYS A 5 -25.07 48.90 -10.87
N GLU A 6 -24.09 49.38 -11.63
CA GLU A 6 -23.07 48.54 -12.27
C GLU A 6 -22.05 47.94 -11.29
N GLN A 7 -21.68 48.66 -10.23
CA GLN A 7 -20.80 48.12 -9.18
C GLN A 7 -21.50 47.04 -8.35
N LYS A 8 -22.82 47.15 -8.14
CA LYS A 8 -23.61 46.09 -7.48
C LYS A 8 -23.61 44.80 -8.31
N LYS A 9 -23.78 44.88 -9.64
CA LYS A 9 -23.71 43.70 -10.53
C LYS A 9 -22.32 43.05 -10.51
N GLN A 10 -21.25 43.85 -10.53
CA GLN A 10 -19.88 43.34 -10.44
C GLN A 10 -19.61 42.64 -9.11
N LEU A 11 -20.10 43.18 -7.98
CA LEU A 11 -20.00 42.54 -6.66
C LEU A 11 -20.79 41.24 -6.58
N THR A 12 -22.01 41.19 -7.14
CA THR A 12 -22.80 39.95 -7.19
C THR A 12 -22.10 38.90 -8.04
N LEU A 13 -21.58 39.27 -9.23
CA LEU A 13 -20.86 38.35 -10.09
C LEU A 13 -19.57 37.83 -9.44
N ALA A 14 -18.80 38.71 -8.79
CA ALA A 14 -17.60 38.32 -8.06
C ALA A 14 -17.93 37.36 -6.91
N GLY A 15 -19.01 37.61 -6.16
CA GLY A 15 -19.49 36.70 -5.11
C GLY A 15 -19.89 35.33 -5.65
N VAL A 16 -20.58 35.28 -6.80
CA VAL A 16 -20.96 34.02 -7.46
C VAL A 16 -19.73 33.26 -7.94
N LEU A 17 -18.78 33.95 -8.60
CA LEU A 17 -17.54 33.33 -9.07
C LEU A 17 -16.69 32.81 -7.91
N PHE A 18 -16.61 33.55 -6.81
CA PHE A 18 -15.88 33.12 -5.61
C PHE A 18 -16.55 31.91 -4.95
N GLY A 19 -17.88 31.91 -4.84
CA GLY A 19 -18.65 30.76 -4.36
C GLY A 19 -18.45 29.52 -5.23
N LEU A 20 -18.48 29.68 -6.56
CA LEU A 20 -18.17 28.61 -7.50
C LEU A 20 -16.72 28.11 -7.33
N ALA A 21 -15.74 29.01 -7.21
CA ALA A 21 -14.34 28.63 -7.00
C ALA A 21 -14.15 27.78 -5.73
N ILE A 22 -14.79 28.14 -4.62
CA ILE A 22 -14.77 27.34 -3.39
C ILE A 22 -15.42 25.97 -3.62
N MET A 23 -16.57 25.91 -4.28
CA MET A 23 -17.25 24.65 -4.60
C MET A 23 -16.40 23.74 -5.49
N PHE A 24 -15.77 24.30 -6.53
CA PHE A 24 -14.82 23.58 -7.38
C PHE A 24 -13.60 23.11 -6.57
N PHE A 25 -13.06 23.93 -5.67
CA PHE A 25 -11.98 23.50 -4.79
C PHE A 25 -12.37 22.26 -3.97
N PHE A 26 -13.54 22.23 -3.33
CA PHE A 26 -13.97 21.05 -2.54
C PHE A 26 -14.33 19.83 -3.39
N LEU A 27 -14.90 20.04 -4.58
CA LEU A 27 -15.26 18.93 -5.49
C LEU A 27 -14.03 18.25 -6.07
N PHE A 28 -13.01 19.04 -6.45
CA PHE A 28 -11.82 18.55 -7.16
C PHE A 28 -10.64 18.27 -6.24
N ASN A 29 -10.63 18.77 -4.99
CA ASN A 29 -9.57 18.54 -4.02
C ASN A 29 -9.90 17.41 -3.03
N ARG A 30 -10.79 16.48 -3.41
CA ARG A 30 -10.97 15.23 -2.65
C ARG A 30 -9.69 14.41 -2.75
N ALA A 31 -9.06 14.15 -1.62
CA ALA A 31 -7.94 13.23 -1.56
C ALA A 31 -8.36 11.88 -2.16
N ALA A 32 -7.52 11.33 -3.04
CA ALA A 32 -7.73 9.97 -3.52
C ALA A 32 -7.76 9.02 -2.31
N PRO A 33 -8.67 8.02 -2.28
CA PRO A 33 -8.66 7.02 -1.22
C PRO A 33 -7.27 6.38 -1.12
N GLU A 34 -6.81 6.15 0.10
CA GLU A 34 -5.50 5.58 0.35
C GLU A 34 -5.44 4.16 -0.25
N PRO A 35 -4.40 3.83 -1.05
CA PRO A 35 -4.27 2.49 -1.59
C PRO A 35 -4.10 1.48 -0.44
N MET A 36 -4.82 0.38 -0.51
CA MET A 36 -4.76 -0.70 0.48
C MET A 36 -4.02 -1.92 -0.09
N GLU A 37 -3.40 -2.69 0.78
CA GLU A 37 -2.75 -3.96 0.49
C GLU A 37 -3.17 -5.03 1.52
N PHE A 38 -2.95 -6.29 1.16
CA PHE A 38 -3.20 -7.40 2.07
C PHE A 38 -2.02 -7.62 3.02
N PHE A 39 -2.35 -7.85 4.29
CA PHE A 39 -1.46 -8.27 5.35
C PHE A 39 -2.00 -9.55 5.97
N TYR A 40 -1.13 -10.32 6.59
CA TYR A 40 -1.43 -11.56 7.26
C TYR A 40 -0.95 -11.47 8.69
N ASP A 41 -1.88 -11.63 9.63
CA ASP A 41 -1.60 -11.70 11.06
C ASP A 41 -1.08 -13.11 11.35
N GLU A 42 0.21 -13.22 11.73
CA GLU A 42 0.81 -14.53 11.97
C GLU A 42 0.26 -15.24 13.22
N SER A 43 -0.22 -14.51 14.23
CA SER A 43 -0.78 -15.11 15.46
C SER A 43 -2.23 -15.52 15.30
N GLU A 44 -3.03 -14.72 14.58
CA GLU A 44 -4.45 -15.00 14.35
C GLU A 44 -4.69 -15.84 13.09
N GLU A 45 -3.67 -16.05 12.26
CA GLU A 45 -3.72 -16.76 10.98
C GLU A 45 -4.73 -16.17 9.98
N VAL A 46 -4.99 -14.86 10.08
CA VAL A 46 -6.03 -14.16 9.32
C VAL A 46 -5.45 -13.13 8.36
N LEU A 47 -6.03 -13.06 7.16
CA LEU A 47 -5.75 -12.00 6.20
C LEU A 47 -6.54 -10.73 6.54
N PHE A 48 -5.89 -9.58 6.52
CA PHE A 48 -6.51 -8.28 6.71
C PHE A 48 -5.97 -7.23 5.74
N GLU A 49 -6.57 -6.06 5.76
CA GLU A 49 -6.24 -4.95 4.87
C GLU A 49 -5.57 -3.84 5.67
N ALA A 50 -4.46 -3.32 5.16
CA ALA A 50 -3.80 -2.15 5.73
C ALA A 50 -3.30 -1.22 4.61
N PRO A 51 -2.99 0.06 4.91
CA PRO A 51 -2.47 0.98 3.91
C PRO A 51 -1.23 0.44 3.20
N ALA A 52 -1.16 0.59 1.87
CA ALA A 52 -0.07 0.08 1.03
C ALA A 52 1.32 0.66 1.40
N GLY A 53 1.33 1.86 2.00
CA GLY A 53 2.53 2.50 2.53
C GLY A 53 3.09 1.87 3.81
N SER A 54 2.36 0.92 4.42
CA SER A 54 2.75 0.26 5.65
C SER A 54 3.99 -0.62 5.46
N ILE A 55 4.95 -0.49 6.38
CA ILE A 55 6.24 -1.20 6.36
C ILE A 55 6.18 -2.37 7.37
N PRO A 56 6.01 -3.62 6.93
CA PRO A 56 5.88 -4.74 7.84
C PRO A 56 7.19 -5.22 8.46
N PRO A 57 7.10 -5.93 9.60
CA PRO A 57 5.84 -6.34 10.26
C PRO A 57 5.12 -5.15 10.90
N ILE A 58 3.80 -5.07 10.76
CA ILE A 58 2.92 -4.08 11.40
C ILE A 58 2.17 -4.72 12.56
N ARG A 59 1.37 -3.92 13.28
CA ARG A 59 0.51 -4.46 14.34
C ARG A 59 -0.50 -5.45 13.75
N GLY A 60 -0.73 -6.55 14.45
CA GLY A 60 -1.83 -7.48 14.19
C GLY A 60 -3.21 -6.84 14.35
N ILE A 61 -4.26 -7.59 14.04
CA ILE A 61 -5.64 -7.09 13.99
C ILE A 61 -6.20 -6.88 15.40
N ASN A 62 -5.91 -7.81 16.31
CA ASN A 62 -6.62 -7.96 17.58
C ASN A 62 -5.77 -7.63 18.81
N ASP A 63 -4.47 -7.42 18.65
CA ASP A 63 -3.55 -7.24 19.76
C ASP A 63 -2.53 -6.11 19.50
N ASN A 64 -1.56 -5.98 20.41
CA ASN A 64 -0.44 -5.05 20.26
C ASN A 64 0.83 -5.74 19.75
N VAL A 65 0.73 -6.97 19.25
CA VAL A 65 1.85 -7.73 18.70
C VAL A 65 2.15 -7.21 17.29
N VAL A 66 3.44 -7.19 16.94
CA VAL A 66 3.93 -6.68 15.65
C VAL A 66 4.31 -7.85 14.76
N ASP A 67 3.28 -8.55 14.28
CA ASP A 67 3.33 -9.78 13.51
C ASP A 67 2.43 -9.76 12.26
N GLY A 68 1.82 -8.61 11.95
CA GLY A 68 1.15 -8.38 10.67
C GLY A 68 2.15 -8.25 9.53
N VAL A 69 2.39 -9.30 8.77
CA VAL A 69 3.33 -9.29 7.63
C VAL A 69 2.60 -9.02 6.31
N ARG A 70 3.28 -8.47 5.29
CA ARG A 70 2.62 -8.22 3.99
C ARG A 70 2.32 -9.56 3.31
N ALA A 71 1.10 -9.71 2.80
CA ALA A 71 0.67 -10.89 2.09
C ALA A 71 0.57 -10.59 0.60
N ILE A 72 1.34 -11.32 -0.22
CA ILE A 72 1.16 -11.26 -1.66
C ILE A 72 0.06 -12.24 -2.02
N VAL A 73 -1.11 -11.70 -2.32
CA VAL A 73 -2.30 -12.49 -2.68
C VAL A 73 -2.40 -12.57 -4.19
N ILE A 74 -2.73 -13.75 -4.70
CA ILE A 74 -2.93 -13.99 -6.13
C ILE A 74 -4.25 -14.70 -6.39
N ALA A 75 -4.79 -14.49 -7.59
CA ALA A 75 -5.94 -15.21 -8.11
C ALA A 75 -5.72 -15.57 -9.59
N PRO A 76 -6.48 -16.51 -10.16
CA PRO A 76 -6.55 -16.68 -11.61
C PRO A 76 -6.90 -15.36 -12.30
N LYS A 77 -6.39 -15.15 -13.51
CA LYS A 77 -6.60 -13.91 -14.26
C LYS A 77 -8.09 -13.55 -14.38
N GLY A 78 -8.46 -12.34 -13.97
CA GLY A 78 -9.84 -11.85 -13.98
C GLY A 78 -10.68 -12.29 -12.77
N LYS A 79 -10.10 -13.02 -11.82
CA LYS A 79 -10.76 -13.45 -10.57
C LYS A 79 -10.23 -12.76 -9.32
N SER A 80 -9.44 -11.68 -9.48
CA SER A 80 -8.88 -10.93 -8.35
C SER A 80 -9.95 -10.40 -7.38
N ARG A 81 -11.18 -10.15 -7.86
CA ARG A 81 -12.32 -9.69 -7.05
C ARG A 81 -13.07 -10.82 -6.33
N ASP A 82 -12.86 -12.07 -6.72
CA ASP A 82 -13.50 -13.23 -6.11
C ASP A 82 -12.66 -13.71 -4.93
N ALA A 83 -13.13 -13.44 -3.71
CA ALA A 83 -12.44 -13.82 -2.48
C ALA A 83 -12.17 -15.33 -2.39
N SER A 84 -13.04 -16.18 -2.95
CA SER A 84 -12.88 -17.64 -2.94
C SER A 84 -11.81 -18.13 -3.93
N ALA A 85 -11.47 -17.32 -4.93
CA ALA A 85 -10.43 -17.62 -5.91
C ALA A 85 -9.05 -17.08 -5.50
N ARG A 86 -8.99 -16.26 -4.44
CA ARG A 86 -7.74 -15.71 -3.89
C ARG A 86 -6.99 -16.77 -3.08
N ARG A 87 -5.68 -16.72 -3.16
CA ARG A 87 -4.77 -17.45 -2.27
C ARG A 87 -3.54 -16.63 -1.98
N ILE A 88 -2.94 -16.84 -0.81
CA ILE A 88 -1.65 -16.22 -0.49
C ILE A 88 -0.57 -16.94 -1.29
N ALA A 89 0.19 -16.19 -2.08
CA ALA A 89 1.37 -16.66 -2.80
C ALA A 89 2.55 -16.84 -1.82
N TYR A 90 2.84 -15.78 -1.08
CA TYR A 90 3.89 -15.75 -0.05
C TYR A 90 3.70 -14.54 0.85
N LEU A 91 4.40 -14.56 1.98
CA LEU A 91 4.46 -13.48 2.95
C LEU A 91 5.79 -12.76 2.85
N GLU A 92 5.78 -11.45 3.15
CA GLU A 92 6.95 -10.58 3.10
C GLU A 92 7.07 -9.74 4.37
N LYS A 93 8.30 -9.61 4.87
CA LYS A 93 8.63 -8.65 5.93
C LYS A 93 9.99 -8.01 5.72
N TRP A 94 10.19 -6.88 6.38
CA TRP A 94 11.47 -6.18 6.41
C TRP A 94 12.23 -6.49 7.70
N SER A 95 13.55 -6.40 7.64
CA SER A 95 14.39 -6.38 8.84
C SER A 95 14.04 -5.15 9.70
N PRO A 96 14.22 -5.22 11.04
CA PRO A 96 14.04 -4.06 11.92
C PRO A 96 14.84 -2.83 11.48
N GLN A 97 16.08 -3.04 11.02
CA GLN A 97 16.98 -1.96 10.60
C GLN A 97 16.43 -1.21 9.39
N LEU A 98 16.05 -1.94 8.34
CA LEU A 98 15.47 -1.34 7.13
C LEU A 98 14.10 -0.72 7.42
N LYS A 99 13.29 -1.35 8.27
CA LYS A 99 12.00 -0.78 8.70
C LYS A 99 12.20 0.59 9.35
N GLN A 100 13.08 0.69 10.34
CA GLN A 100 13.36 1.94 11.05
C GLN A 100 13.80 3.07 10.11
N GLN A 101 14.65 2.76 9.12
CA GLN A 101 15.11 3.74 8.14
C GLN A 101 13.98 4.21 7.21
N LEU A 102 13.13 3.29 6.74
CA LEU A 102 12.01 3.63 5.87
C LEU A 102 10.95 4.44 6.64
N GLU A 103 10.68 4.12 7.90
CA GLU A 103 9.78 4.89 8.75
C GLU A 103 10.34 6.29 9.04
N ALA A 104 11.63 6.41 9.33
CA ALA A 104 12.28 7.70 9.50
C ALA A 104 12.23 8.55 8.22
N ALA A 105 12.43 7.91 7.05
CA ALA A 105 12.32 8.56 5.75
C ALA A 105 10.89 9.03 5.45
N ALA A 106 9.88 8.21 5.77
CA ALA A 106 8.48 8.58 5.64
C ALA A 106 8.14 9.80 6.51
N LYS A 107 8.52 9.77 7.79
CA LYS A 107 8.32 10.90 8.74
C LYS A 107 9.02 12.18 8.29
N ALA A 108 10.27 12.06 7.82
CA ALA A 108 11.01 13.22 7.30
C ALA A 108 10.31 13.84 6.09
N LYS A 109 9.82 13.01 5.16
CA LYS A 109 9.07 13.46 3.98
C LYS A 109 7.76 14.15 4.36
N GLU A 110 6.99 13.58 5.28
CA GLU A 110 5.74 14.17 5.77
C GLU A 110 5.98 15.53 6.43
N ALA A 111 7.07 15.68 7.17
CA ALA A 111 7.46 16.92 7.81
C ALA A 111 8.19 17.92 6.87
N GLY A 112 8.37 17.59 5.59
CA GLY A 112 9.04 18.44 4.61
C GLY A 112 10.56 18.56 4.78
N TYR A 113 11.18 17.66 5.55
CA TYR A 113 12.62 17.59 5.75
C TYR A 113 13.33 16.78 4.67
N ALA A 114 14.65 16.97 4.57
CA ALA A 114 15.50 16.13 3.74
C ALA A 114 15.39 14.66 4.17
N VAL A 115 15.17 13.78 3.19
CA VAL A 115 15.04 12.34 3.43
C VAL A 115 16.42 11.76 3.75
N PRO A 116 16.59 11.01 4.86
CA PRO A 116 17.84 10.34 5.19
C PRO A 116 18.29 9.41 4.06
N ASN A 117 19.59 9.16 3.97
CA ASN A 117 20.15 8.29 2.94
C ASN A 117 19.62 6.85 3.13
N VAL A 118 18.67 6.44 2.30
CA VAL A 118 18.07 5.11 2.35
C VAL A 118 19.05 4.13 1.72
N ILE A 119 19.19 2.95 2.33
CA ILE A 119 20.01 1.85 1.80
C ILE A 119 19.67 1.62 0.31
N ASP A 120 20.72 1.45 -0.51
CA ASP A 120 20.60 1.16 -1.94
C ASP A 120 19.69 -0.05 -2.19
N ARG A 121 19.00 -0.06 -3.34
CA ARG A 121 18.05 -1.11 -3.71
C ARG A 121 18.64 -2.52 -3.60
N SER A 122 19.89 -2.73 -4.00
CA SER A 122 20.56 -4.02 -3.93
C SER A 122 20.74 -4.48 -2.48
N ALA A 123 21.19 -3.58 -1.61
CA ALA A 123 21.36 -3.81 -0.20
C ALA A 123 20.01 -3.99 0.53
N ARG A 124 18.92 -3.38 0.07
CA ARG A 124 17.58 -3.63 0.63
C ARG A 124 17.12 -5.09 0.51
N ASN A 125 17.55 -5.80 -0.52
CA ASN A 125 17.15 -7.21 -0.68
C ASN A 125 17.71 -8.10 0.44
N PHE A 126 18.85 -7.77 1.03
CA PHE A 126 19.38 -8.47 2.20
C PHE A 126 18.47 -8.32 3.42
N HIS A 127 17.74 -7.20 3.48
CA HIS A 127 16.87 -6.80 4.57
C HIS A 127 15.38 -7.03 4.27
N ARG A 128 15.05 -7.70 3.17
CA ARG A 128 13.70 -8.14 2.83
C ARG A 128 13.66 -9.65 2.88
N PHE A 129 12.65 -10.18 3.54
CA PHE A 129 12.49 -11.60 3.78
C PHE A 129 11.15 -12.06 3.24
N VAL A 130 11.15 -13.25 2.66
CA VAL A 130 9.94 -13.91 2.17
C VAL A 130 9.83 -15.33 2.73
N ARG A 131 8.60 -15.80 2.87
CA ARG A 131 8.28 -17.21 3.20
C ARG A 131 6.95 -17.62 2.58
N THR A 132 6.74 -18.92 2.41
CA THR A 132 5.38 -19.44 2.18
C THR A 132 4.59 -19.42 3.49
N VAL A 133 3.26 -19.38 3.42
CA VAL A 133 2.40 -19.41 4.61
C VAL A 133 2.66 -20.66 5.45
N ASP A 134 2.83 -21.81 4.78
CA ASP A 134 3.01 -23.13 5.42
C ASP A 134 4.41 -23.37 6.02
N SER A 135 5.37 -22.47 5.77
CA SER A 135 6.74 -22.61 6.28
C SER A 135 7.03 -21.53 7.31
N PRO A 136 7.57 -21.84 8.51
CA PRO A 136 7.99 -20.84 9.47
C PRO A 136 9.32 -20.16 9.08
N LYS A 137 10.02 -20.68 8.07
CA LYS A 137 11.37 -20.25 7.73
C LYS A 137 11.37 -19.05 6.78
N TRP A 138 11.97 -17.96 7.24
CA TRP A 138 12.19 -16.75 6.46
C TRP A 138 13.46 -16.84 5.62
N HIS A 139 13.35 -16.47 4.35
CA HIS A 139 14.46 -16.45 3.39
C HIS A 139 14.70 -15.01 2.92
N SER A 140 15.96 -14.57 2.93
CA SER A 140 16.31 -13.26 2.38
C SER A 140 16.07 -13.24 0.87
N MET A 141 15.60 -12.12 0.31
CA MET A 141 15.27 -12.00 -1.12
C MET A 141 16.45 -12.27 -2.07
N ASN A 142 17.68 -12.26 -1.57
CA ASN A 142 18.89 -12.55 -2.34
C ASN A 142 19.20 -14.06 -2.45
N THR A 143 18.38 -14.93 -1.86
CA THR A 143 18.60 -16.38 -1.85
C THR A 143 17.83 -17.08 -2.97
N ASP A 144 18.32 -18.23 -3.41
CA ASP A 144 17.64 -19.07 -4.40
C ASP A 144 16.28 -19.56 -3.89
N GLN A 145 16.16 -19.83 -2.59
CA GLN A 145 14.89 -20.23 -1.97
C GLN A 145 13.85 -19.11 -2.08
N ALA A 146 14.24 -17.87 -1.81
CA ALA A 146 13.34 -16.73 -2.01
C ALA A 146 12.94 -16.58 -3.49
N ALA A 147 13.86 -16.80 -4.43
CA ALA A 147 13.57 -16.76 -5.85
C ALA A 147 12.54 -17.84 -6.25
N GLN A 148 12.65 -19.05 -5.70
CA GLN A 148 11.66 -20.13 -5.91
C GLN A 148 10.28 -19.79 -5.36
N ILE A 149 10.20 -19.19 -4.16
CA ILE A 149 8.94 -18.74 -3.57
C ILE A 149 8.26 -17.69 -4.46
N ILE A 150 9.03 -16.69 -4.93
CA ILE A 150 8.52 -15.59 -5.76
C ILE A 150 8.16 -16.07 -7.18
N ALA A 151 8.81 -17.14 -7.66
CA ALA A 151 8.55 -17.70 -8.99
C ALA A 151 7.09 -18.13 -9.18
N VAL A 152 6.33 -18.35 -8.10
CA VAL A 152 4.90 -18.66 -8.17
C VAL A 152 4.08 -17.59 -8.91
N LEU A 153 4.54 -16.33 -8.91
CA LEU A 153 3.93 -15.23 -9.67
C LEU A 153 4.11 -15.39 -11.19
N ARG A 154 5.05 -16.23 -11.61
CA ARG A 154 5.39 -16.53 -13.00
C ARG A 154 4.97 -17.94 -13.42
N THR A 155 4.39 -18.72 -12.51
CA THR A 155 3.88 -20.06 -12.79
C THR A 155 2.50 -19.96 -13.41
N LYS A 156 2.33 -20.54 -14.60
CA LYS A 156 1.05 -20.55 -15.30
C LYS A 156 0.07 -21.51 -14.62
N ASP A 157 -1.21 -21.16 -14.64
CA ASP A 157 -2.30 -22.04 -14.25
C ASP A 157 -2.58 -23.13 -15.30
N SER A 158 -3.58 -23.98 -15.04
CA SER A 158 -4.01 -25.03 -15.96
C SER A 158 -4.52 -24.52 -17.32
N GLN A 159 -4.84 -23.23 -17.42
CA GLN A 159 -5.22 -22.56 -18.67
C GLN A 159 -4.04 -21.88 -19.36
N GLY A 160 -2.81 -22.06 -18.86
CA GLY A 160 -1.61 -21.43 -19.40
C GLY A 160 -1.51 -19.93 -19.12
N LYS A 161 -2.32 -19.39 -18.21
CA LYS A 161 -2.34 -17.96 -17.84
C LYS A 161 -1.53 -17.72 -16.57
N LEU A 162 -0.86 -16.57 -16.53
CA LEU A 162 -0.22 -16.12 -15.29
C LEU A 162 -1.28 -15.69 -14.27
N PRO A 163 -1.03 -15.91 -12.97
CA PRO A 163 -1.87 -15.38 -11.92
C PRO A 163 -1.83 -13.85 -11.91
N GLU A 164 -2.89 -13.26 -11.38
CA GLU A 164 -3.02 -11.83 -11.14
C GLU A 164 -2.77 -11.55 -9.66
N VAL A 165 -1.95 -10.53 -9.35
CA VAL A 165 -1.75 -10.08 -7.97
C VAL A 165 -2.97 -9.28 -7.53
N CYS A 166 -3.54 -9.65 -6.40
CA CYS A 166 -4.74 -9.06 -5.86
C CYS A 166 -4.42 -7.88 -4.96
N THR A 167 -5.23 -6.83 -5.07
CA THR A 167 -5.29 -5.72 -4.11
C THR A 167 -6.72 -5.60 -3.57
N PRO A 168 -6.92 -5.22 -2.30
CA PRO A 168 -8.23 -5.10 -1.70
C PRO A 168 -9.25 -4.24 -2.49
N ASN A 169 -8.78 -3.15 -3.09
CA ASN A 169 -9.63 -2.11 -3.69
C ASN A 169 -9.52 -1.99 -5.24
N SER A 170 -9.15 -3.06 -5.95
CA SER A 170 -9.05 -3.07 -7.44
C SER A 170 -10.32 -3.47 -8.18
#